data_AF-A0A351CBL3-F1
#
_entry.id   AF-A0A351CBL3-F1
#
_cell.length_a   1.000
_cell.length_b   1.000
_cell.length_c   1.000
_cell.angle_alpha   90.00
_cell.angle_beta   90.00
_cell.angle_gamma   90.00
#
_symmetry.space_group_name_H-M   'P 1'
#
loop_
_entity.id
_entity.type
_entity.pdbx_description
1 polymer ?
#
loop_
_entity_poly.entity_id
_entity_poly.type
_entity_poly.pdbx_seq_one_letter_code
_entity_poly.pdbx_strand_id
1 'polypeptide(L)' 'MYKSCNQRGEIDSPKPLLSPDSKTQAQWKRTFEKKDFDQFKCSDEWGKLSDQDLKDIFTYLHDHAADSPSPAKCK' A
#
# COMPACT_ATOMS: atom_id res chain seq x y z
N MET A 1 4.25 9.99 -2.31
CA MET A 1 4.27 8.76 -3.13
C MET A 1 3.30 8.85 -4.33
N TYR A 2 2.00 8.54 -4.19
CA TYR A 2 1.07 8.44 -5.35
C TYR A 2 0.92 9.73 -6.17
N LYS A 3 0.97 10.91 -5.54
CA LYS A 3 0.96 12.20 -6.25
C LYS A 3 2.11 12.34 -7.26
N SER A 4 3.32 11.94 -6.88
CA SER A 4 4.51 12.02 -7.73
C SER A 4 4.47 10.99 -8.87
N CYS A 5 3.91 9.81 -8.59
CA CYS A 5 3.72 8.75 -9.57
C CYS A 5 2.63 9.09 -10.62
N ASN A 6 1.55 9.75 -10.20
CA ASN A 6 0.51 10.27 -11.11
C ASN A 6 1.07 11.35 -12.04
N GLN A 7 1.95 12.24 -11.54
CA GLN A 7 2.62 13.25 -12.37
C GLN A 7 3.52 12.65 -13.46
N ARG A 8 4.02 11.43 -13.27
CA ARG A 8 4.80 10.68 -14.27
C ARG A 8 3.92 9.84 -15.22
N GLY A 9 2.60 9.84 -15.02
CA GLY A 9 1.66 9.09 -15.85
C GLY A 9 1.59 7.58 -15.57
N GLU A 10 2.21 7.11 -14.48
CA GLU A 10 2.21 5.68 -14.12
C GLU A 10 0.85 5.22 -13.55
N ILE A 11 0.10 6.14 -12.94
CA ILE A 11 -1.25 5.89 -12.39
C ILE A 11 -2.24 6.93 -12.93
N ASP A 12 -3.46 6.49 -13.22
CA ASP A 12 -4.52 7.33 -13.81
C ASP A 12 -5.20 8.25 -12.79
N SER A 13 -5.00 8.01 -11.49
CA SER A 13 -5.54 8.81 -10.41
C SER A 13 -4.49 9.04 -9.32
N PRO A 14 -4.42 10.23 -8.72
CA PRO A 14 -3.59 10.46 -7.53
C PRO A 14 -4.14 9.76 -6.29
N LYS A 15 -5.34 9.16 -6.36
CA LYS A 15 -5.86 8.30 -5.29
C LYS A 15 -4.96 7.06 -5.18
N PRO A 16 -4.53 6.68 -3.96
CA PRO A 16 -3.79 5.45 -3.76
C PRO A 16 -4.58 4.26 -4.33
N LEU A 17 -3.94 3.43 -5.14
CA LEU A 17 -4.44 2.09 -5.50
C LEU A 17 -4.35 1.10 -4.33
N LEU A 18 -4.00 1.62 -3.15
CA LEU A 18 -3.70 0.91 -1.92
C LEU A 18 -4.73 1.34 -0.88
N SER A 19 -5.81 0.55 -0.79
CA SER A 19 -6.82 0.73 0.25
C SER A 19 -6.60 -0.32 1.35
N PRO A 20 -6.54 0.04 2.65
CA PRO A 20 -6.30 -0.92 3.73
C PRO A 20 -7.30 -2.08 3.73
N ASP A 21 -8.57 -1.80 3.46
CA ASP A 21 -9.65 -2.79 3.38
C ASP A 21 -9.66 -3.64 2.09
N SER A 22 -8.71 -3.45 1.17
CA SER A 22 -8.62 -4.26 -0.06
C SER A 22 -8.10 -5.69 0.17
N LYS A 23 -7.47 -5.93 1.33
CA LYS A 23 -6.89 -7.23 1.71
C LYS A 23 -7.08 -7.46 3.21
N THR A 24 -7.01 -8.73 3.59
CA THR A 24 -6.97 -9.17 5.00
C THR A 24 -5.58 -8.96 5.61
N GLN A 25 -5.48 -8.99 6.94
CA GLN A 25 -4.22 -8.90 7.70
C GLN A 25 -3.19 -9.92 7.18
N ALA A 26 -3.63 -11.17 6.97
CA ALA A 26 -2.79 -12.24 6.47
C ALA A 26 -2.33 -12.01 5.02
N GLN A 27 -3.18 -11.44 4.18
CA GLN A 27 -2.81 -11.09 2.80
C GLN A 27 -1.81 -9.93 2.78
N TRP A 28 -2.02 -8.88 3.60
CA TRP A 28 -1.05 -7.79 3.74
C TRP A 28 0.32 -8.28 4.20
N LYS A 29 0.35 -9.15 5.21
CA LYS A 29 1.59 -9.75 5.69
C LYS A 29 2.34 -10.47 4.56
N ARG A 30 1.64 -11.30 3.78
CA ARG A 30 2.24 -12.00 2.63
C ARG A 30 2.77 -11.04 1.56
N THR A 31 2.04 -9.95 1.27
CA THR A 31 2.48 -8.95 0.28
C THR A 31 3.81 -8.31 0.70
N PHE A 32 3.92 -7.88 1.97
CA PHE A 32 5.13 -7.22 2.49
C PHE A 32 6.29 -8.20 2.69
N GLU A 33 6.02 -9.45 3.10
CA GLU A 33 7.03 -10.51 3.17
C GLU A 33 7.62 -10.84 1.79
N LYS A 34 6.78 -10.87 0.75
CA LYS A 34 7.21 -11.12 -0.63
C LYS A 34 7.71 -9.88 -1.36
N LYS A 35 7.57 -8.69 -0.77
CA LYS A 35 7.79 -7.39 -1.41
C LYS A 35 7.06 -7.26 -2.77
N ASP A 36 5.84 -7.80 -2.83
CA ASP A 36 5.02 -7.86 -4.05
C ASP A 36 4.28 -6.53 -4.28
N PHE A 37 5.05 -5.47 -4.51
CA PHE A 37 4.55 -4.09 -4.62
C PHE A 37 4.21 -3.65 -6.04
N ASP A 38 4.60 -4.44 -7.06
CA ASP A 38 4.34 -4.12 -8.47
C ASP A 38 2.84 -3.96 -8.76
N GLN A 39 1.99 -4.69 -8.03
CA GLN A 39 0.53 -4.57 -8.12
C GLN A 39 -0.01 -3.19 -7.74
N PHE A 40 0.75 -2.39 -6.99
CA PHE A 40 0.37 -1.04 -6.56
C PHE A 40 0.85 0.06 -7.52
N LYS A 41 1.57 -0.33 -8.57
CA LYS A 41 2.31 0.57 -9.46
C LYS A 41 3.32 1.41 -8.66
N CYS A 42 3.99 2.37 -9.31
CA CYS A 42 4.97 3.24 -8.66
C CYS A 42 6.15 2.46 -8.04
N SER A 43 6.62 1.39 -8.69
CA SER A 43 7.69 0.53 -8.15
C SER A 43 8.95 1.32 -7.80
N ASP A 44 9.26 2.38 -8.57
CA ASP A 44 10.36 3.32 -8.27
C ASP A 44 10.18 4.06 -6.95
N GLU A 45 8.95 4.38 -6.56
CA GLU A 45 8.67 5.03 -5.27
C GLU A 45 8.77 4.03 -4.13
N TRP A 46 8.25 2.81 -4.32
CA TRP A 46 8.39 1.72 -3.35
C TRP A 46 9.86 1.34 -3.11
N GLY A 47 10.70 1.36 -4.14
CA GLY A 47 12.13 1.08 -4.05
C GLY A 47 12.94 2.17 -3.33
N LYS A 48 12.40 3.39 -3.19
CA LYS A 48 13.05 4.49 -2.45
C LYS A 48 12.68 4.51 -0.97
N LEU A 49 11.68 3.73 -0.56
CA LEU A 49 11.23 3.69 0.83
C LEU A 49 12.28 2.98 1.69
N SER A 50 12.52 3.53 2.88
CA SER A 50 13.33 2.85 3.88
C SER A 50 12.59 1.64 4.46
N ASP A 51 13.31 0.74 5.12
CA ASP A 51 12.68 -0.38 5.84
C ASP A 51 11.71 0.12 6.94
N GLN A 52 11.98 1.29 7.53
CA GLN A 52 11.10 1.92 8.49
C GLN A 52 9.81 2.41 7.82
N ASP A 53 9.91 3.08 6.66
CA ASP A 53 8.72 3.50 5.90
C ASP A 53 7.86 2.29 5.50
N LEU A 54 8.50 1.22 5.04
CA LEU A 54 7.80 -0.03 4.69
C LEU A 54 7.08 -0.62 5.90
N LYS A 55 7.72 -0.60 7.08
CA LYS A 55 7.12 -1.08 8.33
C LYS A 55 5.94 -0.23 8.77
N ASP A 56 6.05 1.09 8.65
CA ASP A 56 4.97 2.01 9.04
C ASP A 56 3.76 1.86 8.12
N ILE A 57 4.00 1.74 6.80
CA ILE A 57 2.94 1.45 5.81
C ILE A 57 2.31 0.09 6.10
N PHE A 58 3.12 -0.96 6.32
CA PHE A 58 2.61 -2.29 6.66
C PHE A 58 1.73 -2.25 7.90
N THR A 59 2.18 -1.59 8.97
CA THR A 59 1.46 -1.50 10.24
C THR A 59 0.10 -0.86 10.02
N TYR A 60 0.04 0.26 9.30
CA TYR A 60 -1.22 0.92 8.98
C TYR A 60 -2.16 0.01 8.17
N LEU A 61 -1.66 -0.65 7.12
CA LEU A 61 -2.48 -1.53 6.26
C LEU A 61 -2.97 -2.77 7.00
N HIS A 62 -2.12 -3.34 7.84
CA HIS A 62 -2.43 -4.52 8.65
C HIS A 62 -3.45 -4.18 9.75
N ASP A 63 -3.27 -3.07 10.47
CA ASP A 63 -4.17 -2.71 11.57
C ASP A 63 -5.52 -2.21 11.08
N HIS A 64 -5.60 -1.76 9.83
CA HIS A 64 -6.82 -1.30 9.17
C HIS A 64 -7.29 -2.22 8.03
N ALA A 65 -6.84 -3.48 8.03
CA ALA A 65 -7.20 -4.48 7.02
C ALA A 65 -8.71 -4.78 7.01
N ALA A 66 -9.17 -5.49 5.97
CA ALA A 66 -10.58 -5.84 5.78
C ALA A 66 -11.20 -6.62 6.97
N ASP A 67 -10.41 -7.47 7.60
CA ASP A 67 -10.76 -8.32 8.75
C ASP A 67 -10.27 -7.76 10.09
N SER A 68 -9.72 -6.53 10.10
CA SER A 68 -9.31 -5.90 11.35
C SER A 68 -10.52 -5.39 12.15
N PRO A 69 -10.35 -5.10 13.46
CA PRO A 69 -11.40 -4.47 14.27
C PRO A 69 -11.79 -3.06 13.81
N SER A 70 -10.92 -2.40 13.03
CA SER A 70 -11.07 -1.01 12.57
C SER A 70 -10.71 -0.85 11.08
N PRO A 71 -11.42 -1.50 10.15
CA PRO A 71 -11.08 -1.45 8.73
C PRO A 71 -11.20 -0.02 8.19
N ALA A 72 -10.15 0.47 7.51
CA ALA A 72 -10.20 1.78 6.87
C ALA A 72 -10.68 1.63 5.43
N LYS A 73 -11.96 1.96 5.22
CA LYS A 73 -12.60 1.96 3.90
C LYS A 73 -12.42 3.33 3.25
N CYS A 74 -11.50 3.44 2.30
CA CYS A 74 -11.39 4.65 1.49
C CYS A 74 -12.61 4.73 0.54
N LYS A 75 -13.51 5.70 0.75
CA LYS A 75 -14.64 6.01 -0.14
C LYS A 75 -14.23 6.95 -1.28
#